data_AF-A0A955EEH0-F1
#
_entry.id   AF-A0A955EEH0-F1
#
_cell.length_a   1.000
_cell.length_b   1.000
_cell.length_c   1.000
_cell.angle_alpha   90.00
_cell.angle_beta   90.00
_cell.angle_gamma   90.00
#
_symmetry.space_group_name_H-M   'P 1'
#
loop_
_entity.id
_entity.type
_entity.pdbx_description
1 polymer ?
#
loop_
_entity_poly.entity_id
_entity_poly.type
_entity_poly.pdbx_seq_one_letter_code
_entity_poly.pdbx_strand_id
1 'polypeptide(L)'
;ADSPLGPFERQGKILRQDPGVATGAGHHSVLHLPEHDRWYIVYHRRPLGESDRNHRVVCIDEMQFDAEGRIVPVTITFDGVNAIDVVGGE
;
A
#
# COMPACT_ATOMS: atom_id res chain seq x y z
N ALA A 1 10.65 -4.09 -15.63
CA ALA A 1 10.42 -4.88 -16.85
C ALA A 1 9.71 -3.98 -17.83
N ASP A 2 10.16 -3.98 -19.08
CA ASP A 2 9.66 -3.02 -20.08
C ASP A 2 8.47 -3.58 -20.89
N SER A 3 7.91 -4.71 -20.44
CA SER A 3 6.76 -5.39 -21.01
C SER A 3 5.84 -5.94 -19.90
N PRO A 4 4.51 -5.88 -20.07
CA PRO A 4 3.55 -6.42 -19.10
C PRO A 4 3.63 -7.95 -18.97
N LEU A 5 4.28 -8.65 -19.91
CA LEU A 5 4.47 -10.10 -19.86
C LEU A 5 5.85 -10.51 -19.34
N GLY A 6 6.67 -9.55 -18.92
CA GLY A 6 8.02 -9.78 -18.40
C GLY A 6 9.09 -9.91 -19.50
N PRO A 7 10.26 -10.49 -19.17
CA PRO A 7 10.59 -11.15 -17.90
C PRO A 7 10.63 -10.17 -16.72
N PHE A 8 10.22 -10.65 -15.54
CA PHE A 8 10.25 -9.87 -14.31
C PHE A 8 11.46 -10.24 -13.46
N GLU A 9 12.15 -9.23 -12.95
CA GLU A 9 13.18 -9.39 -11.93
C GLU A 9 12.60 -9.06 -10.55
N ARG A 10 12.81 -9.95 -9.58
CA ARG A 10 12.32 -9.75 -8.22
C ARG A 10 13.15 -8.68 -7.51
N GLN A 11 12.55 -7.52 -7.26
CA GLN A 11 13.22 -6.40 -6.58
C GLN A 11 13.13 -6.48 -5.05
N GLY A 12 11.96 -6.82 -4.48
CA GLY A 12 11.81 -6.81 -3.03
C GLY A 12 10.40 -7.08 -2.54
N LYS A 13 10.23 -6.99 -1.21
CA LYS A 13 8.93 -7.06 -0.54
C LYS A 13 8.58 -5.67 -0.03
N ILE A 14 7.50 -5.11 -0.56
CA ILE A 14 7.08 -3.72 -0.27
C ILE A 14 6.06 -3.62 0.87
N LEU A 15 5.27 -4.67 1.11
CA LEU A 15 4.27 -4.73 2.17
C LEU A 15 4.53 -5.94 3.06
N ARG A 16 4.51 -5.73 4.38
CA ARG A 16 4.68 -6.76 5.39
C ARG A 16 3.79 -6.46 6.60
N GLN A 17 3.44 -7.50 7.34
CA GLN A 17 2.83 -7.33 8.65
C GLN A 17 3.80 -6.68 9.64
N ASP A 18 3.24 -6.00 10.64
CA ASP A 18 3.94 -5.48 11.81
C ASP A 18 3.15 -5.94 13.05
N PRO A 19 3.68 -6.83 13.91
CA PRO A 19 2.98 -7.30 15.10
C PRO A 19 2.56 -6.20 16.09
N GLY A 20 3.19 -5.01 16.02
CA GLY A 20 2.79 -3.84 16.81
C GLY A 20 1.60 -3.07 16.23
N VAL A 21 1.23 -3.34 14.97
CA VAL A 21 0.15 -2.63 14.26
C VAL A 21 -0.95 -3.57 13.78
N ALA A 22 -0.60 -4.61 13.04
CA ALA A 22 -1.54 -5.59 12.50
C ALA A 22 -0.84 -6.82 11.88
N THR A 23 -1.59 -7.92 11.79
CA THR A 23 -1.18 -9.12 11.06
C THR A 23 -1.95 -9.29 9.75
N GLY A 24 -1.50 -10.20 8.89
CA GLY A 24 -2.27 -10.62 7.71
C GLY A 24 -2.32 -9.60 6.55
N ALA A 25 -1.39 -8.65 6.48
CA ALA A 25 -1.24 -7.72 5.35
C ALA A 25 -0.66 -8.43 4.11
N GLY A 26 -1.53 -9.00 3.27
CA GLY A 26 -1.11 -9.84 2.13
C GLY A 26 -1.71 -9.50 0.77
N HIS A 27 -2.96 -9.02 0.71
CA HIS A 27 -3.60 -8.63 -0.55
C HIS A 27 -3.66 -7.11 -0.64
N HIS A 28 -3.26 -6.57 -1.79
CA HIS A 28 -3.17 -5.14 -2.02
C HIS A 28 -3.38 -4.76 -3.48
N SER A 29 -3.62 -3.48 -3.71
CA SER A 29 -3.60 -2.81 -5.00
C SER A 29 -2.85 -1.48 -4.85
N VAL A 30 -2.35 -0.94 -5.96
CA VAL A 30 -1.63 0.33 -5.98
C VAL A 30 -2.42 1.32 -6.83
N LEU A 31 -2.50 2.56 -6.36
CA LEU A 31 -3.21 3.66 -7.02
C LEU A 31 -2.25 4.83 -7.21
N HIS A 32 -2.32 5.47 -8.37
CA HIS A 32 -1.65 6.74 -8.66
C HIS A 32 -2.71 7.82 -8.81
N LEU A 33 -2.56 8.95 -8.13
CA LEU A 33 -3.32 10.17 -8.35
C LEU A 33 -2.45 11.15 -9.13
N PRO A 34 -2.61 11.24 -10.46
CA PRO A 34 -1.74 12.05 -11.30
C PRO A 34 -1.79 13.54 -10.97
N GLU A 35 -2.93 14.04 -10.47
CA GLU A 35 -3.11 15.46 -10.16
C GLU A 35 -2.22 15.93 -9.00
N HIS A 36 -1.83 14.99 -8.14
CA HIS A 36 -1.02 15.25 -6.95
C HIS A 36 0.35 14.58 -6.99
N ASP A 37 0.64 13.78 -8.04
CA ASP A 37 1.81 12.89 -8.13
C ASP A 37 1.98 12.01 -6.87
N ARG A 38 0.85 11.52 -6.35
CA ARG A 38 0.81 10.70 -5.13
C ARG A 38 0.46 9.27 -5.43
N TRP A 39 1.21 8.36 -4.83
CA TRP A 39 0.98 6.94 -4.91
C TRP A 39 0.49 6.39 -3.59
N TYR A 40 -0.47 5.48 -3.65
CA TYR A 40 -1.03 4.82 -2.48
C TYR A 40 -1.03 3.32 -2.68
N ILE A 41 -0.87 2.60 -1.58
CA ILE A 41 -1.16 1.18 -1.50
C ILE A 41 -2.45 0.99 -0.70
N VAL A 42 -3.43 0.33 -1.30
CA VAL A 42 -4.67 -0.06 -0.64
C VAL A 42 -4.56 -1.54 -0.34
N TYR A 43 -4.74 -1.94 0.91
CA TYR A 43 -4.56 -3.31 1.35
C TYR A 43 -5.55 -3.67 2.44
N HIS A 44 -5.61 -4.95 2.81
CA HIS A 44 -6.32 -5.37 4.02
C HIS A 44 -5.36 -5.85 5.10
N ARG A 45 -5.78 -5.72 6.35
CA ARG A 45 -5.11 -6.30 7.51
C ARG A 45 -6.11 -6.84 8.53
N ARG A 46 -5.64 -7.55 9.54
CA ARG A 46 -6.42 -7.94 10.71
C ARG A 46 -6.12 -7.01 11.88
N PRO A 47 -7.13 -6.53 12.62
CA PRO A 47 -6.91 -5.84 13.88
C PRO A 47 -6.04 -6.65 14.85
N LEU A 48 -5.32 -5.98 15.76
CA LEU A 48 -4.54 -6.68 16.78
C LEU A 48 -5.45 -7.52 17.69
N GLY A 49 -4.98 -8.71 18.04
CA GLY A 49 -5.73 -9.67 18.85
C GLY A 49 -6.78 -10.48 18.08
N GLU A 50 -7.05 -10.17 16.81
CA GLU A 50 -7.97 -10.93 15.98
C GLU A 50 -7.31 -12.15 15.34
N SER A 51 -8.00 -13.29 15.39
CA SER A 51 -7.54 -14.57 14.82
C SER A 51 -8.45 -15.11 13.72
N ASP A 52 -9.68 -14.60 13.58
CA ASP A 52 -10.54 -14.91 12.45
C ASP A 52 -9.90 -14.39 11.15
N ARG A 53 -9.69 -15.32 10.21
CA ARG A 53 -9.14 -15.03 8.89
C ARG A 53 -9.98 -14.02 8.10
N ASN A 54 -11.28 -13.97 8.33
CA ASN A 54 -12.22 -13.18 7.56
C ASN A 54 -12.41 -11.76 8.09
N HIS A 55 -12.10 -11.51 9.37
CA HIS A 55 -12.17 -10.18 9.96
C HIS A 55 -11.01 -9.33 9.44
N ARG A 56 -11.31 -8.64 8.34
CA ARG A 56 -10.36 -7.82 7.59
C ARG A 56 -10.88 -6.40 7.53
N VAL A 57 -9.97 -5.45 7.70
CA VAL A 57 -10.24 -4.02 7.51
C VAL A 57 -9.45 -3.52 6.30
N VAL A 58 -10.04 -2.59 5.55
CA VAL A 58 -9.36 -1.91 4.44
C VAL A 58 -8.50 -0.80 5.02
N CYS A 59 -7.29 -0.68 4.49
CA CYS A 59 -6.30 0.32 4.89
C CYS A 59 -5.69 0.95 3.64
N ILE A 60 -5.26 2.20 3.79
CA ILE A 60 -4.58 2.96 2.77
C ILE A 60 -3.38 3.65 3.42
N ASP A 61 -2.21 3.49 2.82
CA ASP A 61 -0.98 4.18 3.23
C ASP A 61 -0.29 4.73 1.98
N GLU A 62 0.52 5.78 2.15
CA GLU A 62 1.30 6.36 1.07
C GLU A 62 2.42 5.41 0.62
N MET A 63 2.62 5.32 -0.68
CA MET A 63 3.71 4.57 -1.31
C MET A 63 4.68 5.55 -1.95
N GLN A 64 5.97 5.38 -1.70
CA GLN A 64 7.01 6.29 -2.19
C GLN A 64 8.06 5.53 -2.99
N PHE A 65 8.76 6.25 -3.85
CA PHE A 65 9.87 5.74 -4.64
C PHE A 65 11.18 6.40 -4.19
N ASP A 66 12.27 5.63 -4.16
CA ASP A 66 13.61 6.17 -3.96
C ASP A 66 14.13 6.86 -5.24
N ALA A 67 15.32 7.45 -5.14
CA ALA A 67 15.95 8.17 -6.26
C ALA A 67 16.27 7.26 -7.46
N GLU A 68 16.34 5.94 -7.25
CA GLU A 68 16.54 4.94 -8.28
C GLU A 68 15.23 4.33 -8.81
N GLY A 69 14.08 4.87 -8.37
CA GLY A 69 12.75 4.44 -8.81
C GLY A 69 12.28 3.13 -8.18
N ARG A 70 12.88 2.67 -7.08
CA ARG A 70 12.41 1.49 -6.34
C ARG A 70 11.39 1.91 -5.30
N ILE A 71 10.40 1.04 -5.07
CA ILE A 71 9.41 1.27 -4.02
C ILE A 71 10.08 1.15 -2.65
N VAL A 72 9.96 2.22 -1.86
CA VAL A 72 10.32 2.21 -0.45
C VAL A 72 9.31 1.32 0.29
N PRO A 73 9.74 0.35 1.12
CA PRO A 73 8.82 -0.49 1.87
C PRO A 73 7.82 0.33 2.69
N VAL A 74 6.54 0.01 2.52
CA VAL A 74 5.45 0.73 3.15
C VAL A 74 5.41 0.41 4.65
N THR A 75 5.27 1.44 5.46
CA THR A 75 5.00 1.33 6.89
C THR A 75 3.49 1.32 7.08
N ILE A 76 2.95 0.23 7.64
CA ILE A 76 1.50 0.14 7.92
C ILE A 76 1.16 1.00 9.13
N THR A 77 0.09 1.81 9.05
CA THR A 77 -0.24 2.79 10.10
C THR A 77 -1.64 2.60 10.69
N PHE A 78 -1.93 3.22 11.83
CA PHE A 78 -3.31 3.29 12.34
C PHE A 78 -4.12 4.44 11.71
N ASP A 79 -3.44 5.50 11.30
CA ASP A 79 -4.06 6.76 10.89
C ASP A 79 -4.39 6.82 9.40
N GLY A 80 -3.68 6.05 8.57
CA GLY A 80 -3.83 6.06 7.12
C GLY A 80 -3.35 7.36 6.49
N VAL A 81 -4.09 7.88 5.50
CA VAL A 81 -3.72 9.09 4.75
C VAL A 81 -4.68 10.23 5.03
N ASN A 82 -4.15 11.46 5.02
CA ASN A 82 -4.98 12.65 5.10
C ASN A 82 -5.91 12.78 3.91
N ALA A 83 -7.09 13.34 4.15
CA ALA A 83 -7.98 13.78 3.08
C ALA A 83 -7.25 14.78 2.17
N ILE A 84 -7.50 14.67 0.87
CA ILE A 84 -7.01 15.61 -0.12
C ILE A 84 -8.21 16.26 -0.80
N ASP A 85 -8.08 17.56 -1.07
CA ASP A 85 -9.04 18.27 -1.88
C ASP A 85 -8.90 17.81 -3.33
N VAL A 86 -9.95 17.19 -3.87
CA VAL A 86 -9.98 16.79 -5.27
C VAL A 86 -10.28 18.04 -6.08
N VAL A 87 -9.27 18.61 -6.72
CA VAL A 87 -9.45 19.74 -7.64
C VAL A 87 -9.99 19.19 -8.96
N GLY A 88 -11.30 19.35 -9.21
CA GLY A 88 -11.89 19.09 -10.53
C GLY A 88 -12.88 17.92 -10.63
N GLY A 89 -13.59 17.57 -9.56
CA GLY A 89 -14.78 16.74 -9.69
C GLY A 89 -15.91 17.50 -10.38
N GLU A 90 -16.29 17.09 -11.59
CA GLU A 90 -17.63 17.35 -12.15
C GLU A 90 -18.71 16.61 -11.34
#